data_AF-A0A7C5AN20-F1
#
_entry.id   AF-A0A7C5AN20-F1
#
_cell.length_a   1.000
_cell.length_b   1.000
_cell.length_c   1.000
_cell.angle_alpha   90.00
_cell.angle_beta   90.00
_cell.angle_gamma   90.00
#
_symmetry.space_group_name_H-M   'P 1'
#
loop_
_entity.id
_entity.type
_entity.pdbx_description
1 polymer ?
#
loop_
_entity_poly.entity_id
_entity_poly.type
_entity_poly.pdbx_seq_one_letter_code
_entity_poly.pdbx_strand_id
1 'polypeptide(L)'
;MSDSPITGVAVRWNDYVPTLAAAAREPPWLDLRVYSPRQVGENPELLDRAPKDMSAARLVLLYGTPDAFWEMVDRGLENLKGQVAVIVTGRDPSFWGLSTVSPEVAATAYRYLVLNGRENFERLLAHLGKEVLGLDLEVQPPLDLPWEGFYHPEADGHFETLEEYLAWYGNRRPGGQATGGGAA
;
A
#
# COMPACT_ATOMS: atom_id res chain seq x y z
N MET A 1 -6.77 24.92 8.54
CA MET A 1 -6.04 23.90 7.76
C MET A 1 -6.19 24.29 6.31
N SER A 2 -5.14 24.23 5.50
CA SER A 2 -5.24 24.56 4.07
C SER A 2 -6.27 23.65 3.41
N ASP A 3 -7.18 24.18 2.59
CA ASP A 3 -8.20 23.41 1.84
C ASP A 3 -7.59 22.53 0.73
N SER A 4 -6.27 22.62 0.50
CA SER A 4 -5.59 21.82 -0.52
C SER A 4 -5.07 20.49 0.05
N PRO A 5 -5.23 19.39 -0.71
CA PRO A 5 -4.70 18.09 -0.30
C PRO A 5 -3.19 18.14 -0.14
N ILE A 6 -2.68 17.34 0.80
CA ILE A 6 -1.26 17.14 1.01
C ILE A 6 -0.70 16.37 -0.20
N THR A 7 0.37 16.88 -0.79
CA THR A 7 1.06 16.21 -1.89
C THR A 7 1.95 15.08 -1.36
N GLY A 8 1.85 13.92 -1.97
CA GLY A 8 2.71 12.77 -1.69
C GLY A 8 3.28 12.16 -2.97
N VAL A 9 4.42 11.50 -2.85
CA VAL A 9 5.00 10.68 -3.91
C VAL A 9 5.31 9.29 -3.38
N ALA A 10 4.95 8.26 -4.14
CA ALA A 10 5.37 6.89 -3.89
C ALA A 10 6.13 6.34 -5.09
N VAL A 11 7.26 5.70 -4.84
CA VAL A 11 7.96 4.87 -5.81
C VAL A 11 7.97 3.44 -5.30
N ARG A 12 7.34 2.54 -6.06
CA ARG A 12 7.03 1.16 -5.65
C ARG A 12 7.24 0.18 -6.80
N TRP A 13 7.39 -1.11 -6.48
CA TRP A 13 7.36 -2.16 -7.50
C TRP A 13 6.08 -2.06 -8.34
N ASN A 14 6.17 -2.43 -9.62
CA ASN A 14 5.07 -2.30 -10.59
C ASN A 14 3.75 -2.88 -10.07
N ASP A 15 3.80 -4.01 -9.39
CA ASP A 15 2.61 -4.75 -8.94
C ASP A 15 1.82 -4.00 -7.86
N TYR A 16 2.46 -3.08 -7.13
CA TYR A 16 1.79 -2.25 -6.14
C TYR A 16 1.13 -1.01 -6.74
N VAL A 17 1.59 -0.53 -7.91
CA VAL A 17 1.19 0.78 -8.45
C VAL A 17 -0.32 0.89 -8.66
N PRO A 18 -1.02 -0.06 -9.33
CA PRO A 18 -2.45 0.10 -9.58
C PRO A 18 -3.28 0.13 -8.29
N THR A 19 -2.99 -0.80 -7.37
CA THR A 19 -3.73 -0.94 -6.12
C THR A 19 -3.47 0.24 -5.17
N LEU A 20 -2.22 0.72 -5.08
CA LEU A 20 -1.88 1.89 -4.26
C LEU A 20 -2.47 3.17 -4.84
N ALA A 21 -2.43 3.34 -6.16
CA ALA A 21 -3.06 4.48 -6.81
C ALA A 21 -4.58 4.47 -6.64
N ALA A 22 -5.22 3.29 -6.62
CA ALA A 22 -6.65 3.17 -6.33
C ALA A 22 -6.97 3.54 -4.87
N ALA A 23 -6.22 2.99 -3.90
CA ALA A 23 -6.38 3.32 -2.48
C ALA A 23 -6.16 4.81 -2.20
N ALA A 24 -5.21 5.45 -2.89
CA ALA A 24 -4.91 6.86 -2.69
C ALA A 24 -5.96 7.83 -3.25
N ARG A 25 -6.96 7.36 -4.00
CA ARG A 25 -8.09 8.20 -4.45
C ARG A 25 -9.16 8.39 -3.39
N GLU A 26 -9.20 7.52 -2.38
CA GLU A 26 -10.20 7.55 -1.31
C GLU A 26 -9.99 8.71 -0.32
N PRO A 27 -8.78 8.95 0.24
CA PRO A 27 -8.58 10.04 1.19
C PRO A 27 -8.59 11.42 0.49
N PRO A 28 -9.54 12.34 0.80
CA PRO A 28 -9.57 13.67 0.20
C PRO A 28 -8.41 14.57 0.66
N TRP A 29 -7.72 14.18 1.72
CA TRP A 29 -6.59 14.92 2.29
C TRP A 29 -5.27 14.66 1.58
N LEU A 30 -5.20 13.70 0.63
CA LEU A 30 -3.96 13.27 -0.01
C LEU A 30 -4.07 13.32 -1.55
N ASP A 31 -3.10 13.94 -2.19
CA ASP A 31 -2.82 13.79 -3.63
C ASP A 31 -1.52 12.99 -3.78
N LEU A 32 -1.63 11.67 -3.99
CA LEU A 32 -0.49 10.77 -4.10
C LEU A 32 -0.16 10.45 -5.56
N ARG A 33 1.04 10.84 -6.01
CA ARG A 33 1.60 10.36 -7.28
C ARG A 33 2.35 9.07 -7.06
N VAL A 34 2.03 8.05 -7.85
CA VAL A 34 2.67 6.73 -7.75
C VAL A 34 3.46 6.43 -9.02
N TYR A 35 4.75 6.16 -8.85
CA TYR A 35 5.69 5.75 -9.88
C TYR A 35 6.18 4.34 -9.60
N SER A 36 6.75 3.70 -10.62
CA SER A 36 7.62 2.56 -10.44
C SER A 36 9.04 2.80 -10.94
N PRO A 37 10.05 2.11 -10.37
CA PRO A 37 11.43 2.19 -10.88
C PRO A 37 11.52 1.85 -12.38
N ARG A 38 10.69 0.90 -12.85
CA ARG A 38 10.63 0.53 -14.26
C ARG A 38 10.10 1.67 -15.13
N GLN A 39 8.98 2.28 -14.75
CA GLN A 39 8.40 3.40 -15.50
C GLN A 39 9.36 4.59 -15.57
N VAL A 40 10.03 4.88 -14.44
CA VAL A 40 11.02 5.96 -14.38
C VAL A 40 12.23 5.60 -15.25
N GLY A 41 12.78 4.39 -15.15
CA GLY A 41 13.94 3.97 -15.95
C GLY A 41 13.68 3.89 -17.46
N GLU A 42 12.46 3.61 -17.88
CA GLU A 42 12.07 3.52 -19.30
C GLU A 42 11.64 4.87 -19.91
N ASN A 43 11.41 5.92 -19.09
CA ASN A 43 10.92 7.22 -19.54
C ASN A 43 11.82 8.39 -19.06
N PRO A 44 12.62 9.00 -19.97
CA PRO A 44 13.47 10.14 -19.64
C PRO A 44 12.75 11.34 -19.01
N GLU A 45 11.50 11.60 -19.39
CA GLU A 45 10.74 12.71 -18.79
C GLU A 45 10.40 12.44 -17.32
N LEU A 46 10.16 11.17 -16.97
CA LEU A 46 9.88 10.77 -15.59
C LEU A 46 11.14 10.77 -14.73
N LEU A 47 12.33 10.52 -15.31
CA LEU A 47 13.62 10.67 -14.61
C LEU A 47 13.81 12.10 -14.09
N ASP A 48 13.42 13.10 -14.89
CA ASP A 48 13.52 14.51 -14.48
C ASP A 48 12.38 14.95 -13.56
N ARG A 49 11.19 14.39 -13.76
CA ARG A 49 9.98 14.80 -13.03
C ARG A 49 9.89 14.20 -11.63
N ALA A 50 10.19 12.91 -11.46
CA ALA A 50 10.01 12.22 -10.18
C ALA A 50 10.81 12.88 -9.04
N PRO A 51 12.09 13.26 -9.21
CA PRO A 51 12.83 14.00 -8.19
C PRO A 51 12.19 15.35 -7.84
N LYS A 52 11.68 16.09 -8.83
CA LYS A 52 10.99 17.38 -8.60
C LYS A 52 9.70 17.20 -7.82
N ASP A 53 8.92 16.19 -8.16
CA ASP A 53 7.70 15.85 -7.44
C ASP A 53 8.01 15.44 -5.99
N MET A 54 9.07 14.64 -5.76
CA MET A 54 9.51 14.25 -4.42
C MET A 54 9.93 15.46 -3.59
N SER A 55 10.66 16.41 -4.18
CA SER A 55 11.08 17.64 -3.49
C SER A 55 9.94 18.58 -3.13
N ALA A 56 8.83 18.53 -3.88
CA ALA A 56 7.65 19.35 -3.63
C ALA A 56 6.59 18.65 -2.75
N ALA A 57 6.79 17.36 -2.43
CA ALA A 57 5.89 16.57 -1.62
C ALA A 57 6.13 16.78 -0.13
N ARG A 58 5.10 16.52 0.69
CA ARG A 58 5.24 16.43 2.16
C ARG A 58 5.44 15.00 2.63
N LEU A 59 5.08 14.02 1.80
CA LEU A 59 5.20 12.60 2.08
C LEU A 59 5.89 11.89 0.90
N VAL A 60 6.98 11.18 1.16
CA VAL A 60 7.71 10.41 0.16
C VAL A 60 7.87 8.97 0.62
N LEU A 61 7.40 8.04 -0.21
CA LEU A 61 7.31 6.61 0.04
C LEU A 61 8.22 5.89 -0.96
N LEU A 62 9.34 5.33 -0.50
CA LEU A 62 10.35 4.74 -1.36
C LEU A 62 10.60 3.28 -1.06
N TYR A 63 10.80 2.48 -2.10
CA TYR A 63 11.18 1.09 -1.95
C TYR A 63 12.69 1.02 -2.17
N GLY A 64 13.44 0.69 -1.12
CA GLY A 64 14.89 0.57 -1.18
C GLY A 64 15.29 -0.59 -2.09
N THR A 65 15.99 -0.27 -3.18
CA THR A 65 16.63 -1.23 -4.08
C THR A 65 18.10 -0.83 -4.26
N PRO A 66 19.02 -1.77 -4.53
CA PRO A 66 20.43 -1.43 -4.77
C PRO A 66 20.69 -0.98 -6.23
N ASP A 67 19.69 -0.47 -6.94
CA ASP A 67 19.80 -0.12 -8.36
C ASP A 67 20.19 1.35 -8.60
N ALA A 68 20.48 1.69 -9.86
CA ALA A 68 20.88 3.05 -10.25
C ALA A 68 19.80 4.10 -10.01
N PHE A 69 18.51 3.70 -9.99
CA PHE A 69 17.43 4.61 -9.62
C PHE A 69 17.58 5.02 -8.15
N TRP A 70 17.97 4.09 -7.29
CA TRP A 70 18.22 4.39 -5.88
C TRP A 70 19.41 5.31 -5.64
N GLU A 71 20.53 5.14 -6.36
CA GLU A 71 21.67 6.06 -6.24
C GLU A 71 21.28 7.51 -6.59
N MET A 72 20.41 7.69 -7.59
CA MET A 72 19.89 9.01 -7.97
C MET A 72 18.98 9.58 -6.87
N VAL A 73 18.09 8.77 -6.32
CA VAL A 73 17.16 9.18 -5.26
C VAL A 73 17.91 9.52 -3.98
N ASP A 74 18.90 8.73 -3.58
CA ASP A 74 19.70 8.95 -2.38
C ASP A 74 20.43 10.30 -2.39
N ARG A 75 21.06 10.64 -3.54
CA ARG A 75 21.68 11.96 -3.75
C ARG A 75 20.69 13.13 -3.63
N GLY A 76 19.43 12.91 -4.00
CA GLY A 76 18.37 13.90 -3.86
C GLY A 76 17.80 13.98 -2.44
N LEU A 77 17.69 12.84 -1.78
CA LEU A 77 17.09 12.68 -0.46
C LEU A 77 17.83 13.42 0.65
N GLU A 78 19.15 13.51 0.58
CA GLU A 78 19.94 14.27 1.57
C GLU A 78 19.46 15.71 1.72
N ASN A 79 19.00 16.32 0.62
CA ASN A 79 18.47 17.70 0.62
C ASN A 79 17.01 17.80 1.07
N LEU A 80 16.30 16.69 1.18
CA LEU A 80 14.88 16.62 1.58
C LEU A 80 14.69 16.34 3.07
N LYS A 81 15.72 15.82 3.74
CA LYS A 81 15.71 15.51 5.16
C LYS A 81 15.41 16.78 5.98
N GLY A 82 14.33 16.73 6.76
CA GLY A 82 13.88 17.82 7.65
C GLY A 82 12.73 18.67 7.12
N GLN A 83 12.37 18.56 5.84
CA GLN A 83 11.21 19.26 5.25
C GLN A 83 10.14 18.29 4.74
N VAL A 84 10.57 17.09 4.34
CA VAL A 84 9.72 16.04 3.77
C VAL A 84 9.81 14.81 4.65
N ALA A 85 8.68 14.16 4.91
CA ALA A 85 8.70 12.86 5.56
C ALA A 85 9.03 11.77 4.55
N VAL A 86 10.20 11.17 4.69
CA VAL A 86 10.70 10.10 3.82
C VAL A 86 10.59 8.77 4.55
N ILE A 87 9.89 7.83 3.93
CA ILE A 87 9.72 6.46 4.41
C ILE A 87 10.33 5.53 3.38
N VAL A 88 11.46 4.94 3.73
CA VAL A 88 12.15 3.94 2.90
C VAL A 88 11.86 2.56 3.48
N THR A 89 11.15 1.76 2.69
CA THR A 89 10.78 0.37 3.04
C THR A 89 11.40 -0.59 2.05
N GLY A 90 11.50 -1.87 2.39
CA GLY A 90 12.03 -2.88 1.49
C GLY A 90 12.40 -4.16 2.22
N ARG A 91 12.70 -5.21 1.44
CA ARG A 91 13.10 -6.52 1.98
C ARG A 91 14.37 -6.47 2.81
N ASP A 92 15.31 -5.58 2.50
CA ASP A 92 16.50 -5.36 3.29
C ASP A 92 16.25 -4.20 4.29
N PRO A 93 16.25 -4.49 5.61
CA PRO A 93 16.07 -3.47 6.64
C PRO A 93 17.18 -2.42 6.68
N SER A 94 18.34 -2.66 6.06
CA SER A 94 19.45 -1.69 6.01
C SER A 94 19.01 -0.35 5.38
N PHE A 95 18.06 -0.38 4.44
CA PHE A 95 17.51 0.82 3.81
C PHE A 95 16.57 1.60 4.73
N TRP A 96 16.01 1.00 5.78
CA TRP A 96 15.02 1.67 6.63
C TRP A 96 15.63 2.83 7.40
N GLY A 97 16.95 2.77 7.69
CA GLY A 97 17.70 3.86 8.31
C GLY A 97 17.80 5.14 7.47
N LEU A 98 17.42 5.08 6.19
CA LEU A 98 17.31 6.26 5.32
C LEU A 98 15.97 7.01 5.53
N SER A 99 15.03 6.42 6.27
CA SER A 99 13.77 7.06 6.63
C SER A 99 14.00 8.21 7.60
N THR A 100 13.18 9.26 7.50
CA THR A 100 13.16 10.37 8.47
C THR A 100 12.16 10.13 9.60
N VAL A 101 11.45 9.01 9.58
CA VAL A 101 10.47 8.58 10.60
C VAL A 101 11.11 7.57 11.56
N SER A 102 10.42 7.25 12.65
CA SER A 102 10.90 6.22 13.57
C SER A 102 10.97 4.84 12.89
N PRO A 103 11.88 3.95 13.33
CA PRO A 103 11.95 2.59 12.81
C PRO A 103 10.63 1.81 12.95
N GLU A 104 9.85 2.09 14.00
CA GLU A 104 8.55 1.47 14.24
C GLU A 104 7.50 1.85 13.17
N VAL A 105 7.47 3.13 12.77
CA VAL A 105 6.61 3.60 11.66
C VAL A 105 7.04 2.97 10.34
N ALA A 106 8.35 2.92 10.05
CA ALA A 106 8.85 2.29 8.83
C ALA A 106 8.53 0.79 8.78
N ALA A 107 8.70 0.07 9.90
CA ALA A 107 8.37 -1.34 10.01
C ALA A 107 6.87 -1.61 9.82
N THR A 108 6.03 -0.78 10.44
CA THR A 108 4.56 -0.88 10.32
C THR A 108 4.10 -0.57 8.90
N ALA A 109 4.67 0.46 8.26
CA ALA A 109 4.44 0.77 6.86
C ALA A 109 4.81 -0.40 5.94
N TYR A 110 5.95 -1.04 6.21
CA TYR A 110 6.37 -2.22 5.46
C TYR A 110 5.41 -3.41 5.63
N ARG A 111 4.84 -3.62 6.83
CA ARG A 111 3.84 -4.69 7.04
C ARG A 111 2.60 -4.52 6.18
N TYR A 112 2.01 -3.32 6.12
CA TYR A 112 0.89 -3.06 5.20
C TYR A 112 1.26 -3.33 3.74
N LEU A 113 2.49 -2.97 3.34
CA LEU A 113 2.97 -3.17 1.97
C LEU A 113 3.11 -4.64 1.60
N VAL A 114 3.66 -5.46 2.50
CA VAL A 114 3.87 -6.90 2.26
C VAL A 114 2.56 -7.68 2.28
N LEU A 115 1.65 -7.35 3.21
CA LEU A 115 0.33 -7.97 3.25
C LEU A 115 -0.54 -7.56 2.05
N ASN A 116 -0.23 -6.40 1.44
CA ASN A 116 -0.79 -5.95 0.16
C ASN A 116 -2.32 -5.87 0.20
N GLY A 117 -2.95 -5.61 -0.94
CA GLY A 117 -4.38 -5.44 -1.03
C GLY A 117 -4.80 -4.00 -0.74
N ARG A 118 -5.94 -3.62 -1.33
CA ARG A 118 -6.44 -2.26 -1.32
C ARG A 118 -6.69 -1.75 0.11
N GLU A 119 -7.34 -2.56 0.94
CA GLU A 119 -7.62 -2.25 2.34
C GLU A 119 -6.34 -1.92 3.13
N ASN A 120 -5.28 -2.73 2.98
CA ASN A 120 -4.02 -2.46 3.67
C ASN A 120 -3.36 -1.17 3.19
N PHE A 121 -3.52 -0.80 1.91
CA PHE A 121 -3.01 0.47 1.41
C PHE A 121 -3.80 1.66 1.92
N GLU A 122 -5.13 1.55 2.05
CA GLU A 122 -5.95 2.58 2.70
C GLU A 122 -5.54 2.76 4.17
N ARG A 123 -5.36 1.65 4.91
CA ARG A 123 -4.87 1.67 6.29
C ARG A 123 -3.44 2.20 6.42
N LEU A 124 -2.56 1.88 5.47
CA LEU A 124 -1.21 2.44 5.38
C LEU A 124 -1.26 3.96 5.25
N LEU A 125 -2.09 4.49 4.35
CA LEU A 125 -2.19 5.94 4.12
C LEU A 125 -2.74 6.63 5.37
N ALA A 126 -3.75 6.07 6.03
CA ALA A 126 -4.27 6.58 7.30
C ALA A 126 -3.19 6.56 8.41
N HIS A 127 -2.44 5.46 8.52
CA HIS A 127 -1.33 5.32 9.48
C HIS A 127 -0.27 6.41 9.26
N LEU A 128 0.15 6.64 8.01
CA LEU A 128 1.12 7.69 7.69
C LEU A 128 0.54 9.09 7.91
N GLY A 129 -0.73 9.32 7.55
CA GLY A 129 -1.41 10.58 7.81
C GLY A 129 -1.39 10.94 9.30
N LYS A 130 -1.64 9.96 10.18
CA LYS A 130 -1.60 10.16 11.62
C LYS A 130 -0.18 10.30 12.17
N GLU A 131 0.64 9.27 12.01
CA GLU A 131 1.94 9.16 12.70
C GLU A 131 3.00 10.10 12.13
N VAL A 132 2.86 10.49 10.86
CA VAL A 132 3.88 11.25 10.15
C VAL A 132 3.43 12.68 9.86
N LEU A 133 2.15 12.87 9.49
CA LEU A 133 1.61 14.18 9.12
C LEU A 133 0.80 14.84 10.25
N GLY A 134 0.60 14.15 11.38
CA GLY A 134 -0.10 14.67 12.55
C GLY A 134 -1.59 14.89 12.34
N LEU A 135 -2.20 14.18 11.39
CA LEU A 135 -3.63 14.24 11.13
C LEU A 135 -4.42 13.44 12.16
N ASP A 136 -5.63 13.90 12.46
CA ASP A 136 -6.57 13.16 13.31
C ASP A 136 -7.32 12.12 12.47
N LEU A 137 -6.71 10.95 12.30
CA LEU A 137 -7.25 9.83 11.53
C LEU A 137 -7.39 8.59 12.41
N GLU A 138 -8.44 7.80 12.14
CA GLU A 138 -8.56 6.45 12.68
C GLU A 138 -7.58 5.52 11.94
N VAL A 139 -6.82 4.73 12.71
CA VAL A 139 -5.81 3.81 12.17
C VAL A 139 -6.13 2.41 12.64
N GLN A 140 -6.40 1.53 11.69
CA GLN A 140 -6.59 0.10 11.93
C GLN A 140 -5.29 -0.65 11.62
N PRO A 141 -4.95 -1.73 12.34
CA PRO A 141 -3.73 -2.49 12.11
C PRO A 141 -3.71 -3.16 10.72
N PRO A 142 -2.54 -3.62 10.24
CA PRO A 142 -2.45 -4.40 9.01
C PRO A 142 -3.36 -5.63 9.06
N LEU A 143 -4.11 -5.82 7.98
CA LEU A 143 -5.00 -6.95 7.77
C LEU A 143 -4.21 -8.08 7.12
N ASP A 144 -4.15 -9.24 7.78
CA ASP A 144 -3.65 -10.45 7.15
C ASP A 144 -4.71 -10.93 6.15
N LEU A 145 -4.44 -10.76 4.85
CA LEU A 145 -5.26 -11.33 3.79
C LEU A 145 -4.85 -12.78 3.56
N PRO A 146 -5.80 -13.71 3.36
CA PRO A 146 -5.47 -15.09 3.02
C PRO A 146 -4.63 -15.13 1.73
N TRP A 147 -3.57 -15.94 1.76
CA TRP A 147 -2.72 -16.18 0.58
C TRP A 147 -3.45 -16.97 -0.51
N GLU A 148 -4.44 -17.78 -0.11
CA GLU A 148 -5.28 -18.58 -0.97
C GLU A 148 -6.70 -18.64 -0.40
N GLY A 149 -7.68 -18.88 -1.27
CA GLY A 149 -9.07 -18.98 -0.87
C GLY A 149 -9.99 -19.10 -2.08
N PHE A 150 -11.26 -19.39 -1.82
CA PHE A 150 -12.31 -19.45 -2.83
C PHE A 150 -13.03 -18.11 -2.89
N TYR A 151 -13.26 -17.63 -4.12
CA TYR A 151 -13.96 -16.39 -4.39
C TYR A 151 -15.24 -16.66 -5.20
N HIS A 152 -16.31 -15.94 -4.88
CA HIS A 152 -17.49 -15.86 -5.73
C HIS A 152 -17.91 -14.38 -5.89
N PRO A 153 -18.25 -13.91 -7.11
CA PRO A 153 -18.64 -12.52 -7.33
C PRO A 153 -19.85 -12.02 -6.52
N GLU A 154 -20.73 -12.94 -6.15
CA GLU A 154 -21.93 -12.66 -5.33
C GLU A 154 -21.74 -12.92 -3.83
N ALA A 155 -20.54 -13.32 -3.40
CA ALA A 155 -20.20 -13.45 -1.98
C ALA A 155 -19.64 -12.11 -1.49
N ASP A 156 -20.00 -11.73 -0.26
CA ASP A 156 -19.48 -10.52 0.39
C ASP A 156 -18.01 -10.66 0.83
N GLY A 157 -17.40 -11.83 0.62
CA GLY A 157 -16.04 -12.16 1.04
C GLY A 157 -15.45 -13.38 0.35
N HIS A 158 -14.37 -13.91 0.92
CA HIS A 158 -13.72 -15.14 0.47
C HIS A 158 -14.03 -16.29 1.44
N PHE A 159 -13.70 -17.51 1.03
CA PHE A 159 -13.76 -18.71 1.87
C PHE A 159 -12.37 -19.33 1.95
N GLU A 160 -11.96 -19.79 3.13
CA GLU A 160 -10.63 -20.38 3.31
C GLU A 160 -10.62 -21.85 2.89
N THR A 161 -11.77 -22.52 2.98
CA THR A 161 -11.90 -23.95 2.65
C THR A 161 -12.95 -24.21 1.56
N LEU A 162 -12.81 -25.36 0.89
CA LEU A 162 -13.77 -25.79 -0.12
C LEU A 162 -15.14 -26.08 0.50
N GLU A 163 -15.15 -26.61 1.72
CA GLU A 163 -16.35 -26.95 2.49
C GLU A 163 -17.19 -25.71 2.79
N GLU A 164 -16.55 -24.61 3.25
CA GLU A 164 -17.21 -23.32 3.48
C GLU A 164 -17.83 -22.77 2.19
N TYR A 165 -17.06 -22.78 1.11
CA TYR A 165 -17.53 -22.34 -0.20
C TYR A 165 -18.74 -23.17 -0.67
N LEU A 166 -18.67 -24.50 -0.57
CA LEU A 166 -19.76 -25.39 -0.99
C LEU A 166 -20.99 -25.27 -0.10
N ALA A 167 -20.83 -25.07 1.20
CA ALA A 167 -21.95 -24.83 2.12
C ALA A 167 -22.66 -23.51 1.78
N TRP A 168 -21.89 -22.44 1.53
CA TRP A 168 -22.44 -21.16 1.09
C TRP A 168 -23.13 -21.26 -0.28
N TYR A 169 -22.48 -21.90 -1.27
CA TYR A 169 -23.00 -22.03 -2.64
C TYR A 169 -24.23 -22.95 -2.70
N GLY A 170 -24.23 -24.04 -1.92
CA GLY A 170 -25.33 -24.99 -1.82
C GLY A 170 -26.64 -24.33 -1.36
N ASN A 171 -26.55 -23.38 -0.42
CA ASN A 171 -27.70 -22.61 0.08
C ASN A 171 -28.28 -21.63 -0.95
N ARG A 172 -27.59 -21.39 -2.08
CA ARG A 172 -28.03 -20.49 -3.16
C ARG A 172 -28.55 -21.21 -4.41
N ARG A 173 -28.48 -22.55 -4.45
CA ARG A 173 -29.09 -23.32 -5.55
C ARG A 173 -30.62 -23.25 -5.43
N PRO A 174 -31.36 -22.90 -6.51
CA PRO A 174 -32.79 -23.13 -6.55
C PRO A 174 -33.01 -24.65 -6.55
N GLY A 175 -33.37 -25.21 -5.38
CA GLY A 175 -33.65 -26.65 -5.19
C GLY A 175 -32.81 -27.38 -4.15
N GLY A 176 -31.94 -26.71 -3.38
CA GLY A 176 -31.14 -27.34 -2.32
C GLY A 176 -31.95 -27.69 -1.06
N GLN A 177 -32.70 -28.80 -1.08
CA GLN A 177 -33.10 -29.46 0.16
C GLN A 177 -31.89 -30.18 0.75
N ALA A 178 -31.60 -29.91 2.03
CA ALA A 178 -30.71 -30.72 2.83
C ALA A 178 -31.21 -32.17 2.84
N THR A 179 -30.55 -33.06 2.09
CA THR A 179 -30.72 -34.49 2.31
C THR A 179 -30.00 -34.84 3.60
N GLY A 180 -30.77 -34.84 4.69
CA GLY A 180 -30.32 -35.35 5.97
C GLY A 180 -29.77 -36.76 5.82
N GLY A 181 -28.62 -37.00 6.43
CA GLY A 181 -28.02 -38.32 6.55
C GLY A 181 -28.98 -39.26 7.26
N GLY A 182 -29.51 -40.23 6.52
CA GLY A 182 -30.14 -41.41 7.09
C GLY A 182 -29.04 -42.36 7.57
N ALA A 183 -28.96 -42.54 8.89
CA ALA A 183 -28.25 -43.64 9.49
C ALA A 183 -28.87 -44.98 9.07
N ALA A 184 -28.03 -45.91 8.60
CA ALA A 184 -28.16 -47.35 8.77
C ALA A 184 -26.79 -48.00 8.55
#